data_AF-A0A9D2CE64-F1
#
_entry.id   AF-A0A9D2CE64-F1
#
_cell.length_a   1.000
_cell.length_b   1.000
_cell.length_c   1.000
_cell.angle_alpha   90.00
_cell.angle_beta   90.00
_cell.angle_gamma   90.00
#
_symmetry.space_group_name_H-M   'P 1'
#
loop_
_entity.id
_entity.type
_entity.pdbx_description
1 polymer ?
#
loop_
_entity_poly.entity_id
_entity_poly.type
_entity_poly.pdbx_seq_one_letter_code
_entity_poly.pdbx_strand_id
1 'polypeptide(L)' 'MFTVGKFYEIAGRMMLPLAIQVHHAVCDGFHAARFVNALQAWADSFNGEEA' A
#
# COMPACT_ATOMS: atom_id res chain seq x y z
N MET A 1 9.68 6.89 -2.59
CA MET A 1 9.31 6.44 -3.96
C MET A 1 8.40 5.23 -3.84
N PHE A 2 7.37 5.14 -4.69
CA PHE A 2 6.46 3.99 -4.76
C PHE A 2 6.62 3.28 -6.11
N THR A 3 6.64 1.95 -6.09
CA THR A 3 6.61 1.13 -7.30
C THR A 3 5.45 0.17 -7.20
N VAL A 4 4.55 0.20 -8.17
CA VAL A 4 3.36 -0.65 -8.23
C VAL A 4 3.57 -1.72 -9.29
N GLY A 5 3.44 -2.99 -8.89
CA GLY A 5 3.52 -4.12 -9.79
C GLY A 5 2.16 -4.46 -10.43
N LYS A 6 2.17 -5.40 -11.37
CA LYS A 6 0.95 -5.97 -11.93
C LYS A 6 0.17 -6.70 -10.82
N PHE A 7 -1.10 -6.36 -10.66
CA PHE A 7 -1.98 -7.05 -9.72
C PHE A 7 -2.18 -8.52 -10.12
N TYR A 8 -2.47 -9.37 -9.15
CA TYR A 8 -2.73 -10.78 -9.38
C TYR A 8 -3.64 -11.37 -8.29
N GLU A 9 -4.23 -12.52 -8.56
CA GLU A 9 -5.13 -13.19 -7.63
C GLU A 9 -4.38 -14.19 -6.75
N ILE A 10 -4.65 -14.20 -5.44
CA ILE A 10 -4.24 -15.25 -4.50
C ILE A 10 -5.45 -15.66 -3.66
N ALA A 11 -5.81 -16.94 -3.69
CA ALA A 11 -6.88 -17.49 -2.85
C ALA A 11 -8.19 -16.69 -2.89
N GLY A 12 -8.63 -16.29 -4.10
CA GLY A 12 -9.87 -15.52 -4.30
C GLY A 12 -9.76 -14.03 -3.96
N ARG A 13 -8.56 -13.52 -3.65
CA ARG A 13 -8.32 -12.10 -3.35
C ARG A 13 -7.44 -11.47 -4.41
N MET A 14 -7.83 -10.29 -4.88
CA MET A 14 -7.00 -9.46 -5.75
C MET A 14 -5.93 -8.77 -4.92
N MET A 15 -4.67 -9.06 -5.21
CA MET A 15 -3.50 -8.54 -4.51
C MET A 15 -2.76 -7.53 -5.38
N LEU A 16 -2.29 -6.44 -4.76
CA LEU A 16 -1.48 -5.41 -5.41
C LEU A 16 -0.05 -5.42 -4.86
N PRO A 17 0.96 -5.72 -5.69
CA PRO A 17 2.36 -5.62 -5.27
C PRO A 17 2.76 -4.16 -5.13
N LEU A 18 3.18 -3.78 -3.92
CA LEU A 18 3.64 -2.44 -3.61
C LEU A 18 5.02 -2.48 -2.99
N ALA A 19 5.98 -1.79 -3.60
CA ALA A 19 7.29 -1.51 -3.01
C ALA A 19 7.40 -0.04 -2.62
N ILE A 20 7.96 0.21 -1.43
CA ILE A 20 8.17 1.56 -0.91
C ILE A 20 9.67 1.72 -0.63
N GLN A 21 10.28 2.74 -1.23
CA GLN A 21 11.63 3.17 -0.90
C GLN A 21 11.55 4.46 -0.08
N VAL A 22 12.19 4.43 1.09
CA VAL A 22 12.27 5.56 2.03
C VAL A 22 13.71 5.86 2.39
N HIS A 23 13.96 7.10 2.80
CA HIS A 23 15.26 7.52 3.30
C HIS A 23 15.29 7.44 4.83
N HIS A 24 16.25 6.70 5.40
CA HIS A 24 16.27 6.39 6.84
C HIS A 24 16.46 7.60 7.77
N ALA A 25 17.01 8.71 7.29
CA ALA A 25 17.11 9.95 8.08
C ALA A 25 15.74 10.62 8.38
N VAL A 26 14.67 10.24 7.68
CA VAL A 26 13.32 10.82 7.85
C VAL A 26 12.24 9.78 8.17
N CYS A 27 12.45 8.52 7.78
CA CYS A 27 11.52 7.43 8.01
C CYS A 27 12.25 6.18 8.50
N ASP A 28 11.78 5.61 9.60
CA ASP A 28 12.17 4.28 10.06
C ASP A 28 11.12 3.21 9.65
N GLY A 29 11.31 1.98 10.12
CA GLY A 29 10.38 0.88 9.86
C GLY A 29 8.98 1.09 10.46
N PHE A 30 8.86 1.80 11.59
CA PHE A 30 7.56 2.10 12.18
C PHE A 30 6.75 3.06 11.30
N HIS A 31 7.40 4.10 10.78
CA HIS A 31 6.74 5.06 9.87
C HIS A 31 6.25 4.35 8.60
N ALA A 32 7.08 3.49 8.01
CA ALA A 32 6.72 2.72 6.82
C ALA A 32 5.55 1.76 7.10
N ALA A 33 5.59 1.00 8.20
CA ALA A 33 4.52 0.08 8.57
C ALA A 33 3.19 0.81 8.85
N ARG A 34 3.24 1.93 9.58
CA ARG A 34 2.06 2.75 9.85
C ARG A 34 1.42 3.26 8.56
N PHE A 35 2.22 3.71 7.59
CA PHE A 35 1.74 4.13 6.28
C PHE A 35 1.05 2.98 5.53
N VAL A 36 1.68 1.80 5.45
CA VAL A 36 1.12 0.64 4.73
C VAL A 36 -0.23 0.22 5.34
N ASN A 37 -0.33 0.19 6.67
CA ASN A 37 -1.59 -0.16 7.34
C ASN A 37 -2.69 0.87 7.08
N ALA A 38 -2.36 2.16 7.09
CA ALA A 38 -3.31 3.22 6.79
C ALA A 38 -3.78 3.17 5.33
N LEU A 39 -2.85 2.88 4.39
CA LEU A 39 -3.18 2.69 2.98
C LEU A 39 -4.13 1.52 2.77
N GLN A 40 -3.89 0.38 3.43
CA GLN A 40 -4.79 -0.77 3.36
C GLN A 40 -6.19 -0.41 3.89
N ALA A 41 -6.27 0.22 5.07
CA ALA A 41 -7.55 0.63 5.65
C ALA A 41 -8.32 1.61 4.73
N TRP A 42 -7.62 2.56 4.11
CA TRP A 42 -8.21 3.46 3.13
C TRP A 42 -8.76 2.68 1.92
N ALA A 43 -7.96 1.77 1.36
CA ALA A 43 -8.37 0.96 0.21
C ALA A 43 -9.58 0.06 0.52
N ASP A 44 -9.64 -0.52 1.73
CA ASP A 44 -10.77 -1.33 2.19
C ASP A 44 -12.06 -0.50 2.34
N SER A 45 -11.92 0.80 2.65
CA SER A 45 -13.04 1.73 2.78
C SER A 45 -13.38 2.49 1.49
N PHE A 46 -12.60 2.33 0.43
CA PHE A 46 -12.75 3.11 -0.79
C PHE A 46 -13.97 2.64 -1.60
N ASN A 47 -14.96 3.51 -1.70
CA ASN A 47 -16.27 3.28 -2.31
C ASN A 47 -16.36 3.77 -3.77
N GLY A 48 -15.29 4.34 -4.33
CA GLY A 48 -15.16 4.58 -5.78
C GLY A 48 -16.09 5.64 -6.38
N GLU A 49 -16.82 6.42 -5.59
CA GLU A 49 -17.83 7.36 -6.09
C GLU A 49 -17.30 8.71 -6.58
N GLU A 50 -16.01 9.00 -6.47
CA GLU A 50 -15.41 10.19 -7.08
C GLU A 50 -13.99 9.87 -7.60
N ALA A 51 -13.90 9.56 -8.90
CA ALA A 51 -12.65 9.54 -9.66
C ALA A 51 -12.88 10.13 -11.06
#